data_AF-A0A9E4D5G3-F1
#
_entry.id   AF-A0A9E4D5G3-F1
#
_cell.length_a   1.000
_cell.length_b   1.000
_cell.length_c   1.000
_cell.angle_alpha   90.00
_cell.angle_beta   90.00
_cell.angle_gamma   90.00
#
_symmetry.space_group_name_H-M   'P 1'
#
loop_
_entity.id
_entity.type
_entity.pdbx_description
1 polymer ?
#
loop_
_entity_poly.entity_id
_entity_poly.type
_entity_poly.pdbx_seq_one_letter_code
_entity_poly.pdbx_strand_id
1 'polypeptide(L)'
;MSQADDNAGTRRDFLYYATAGAGAVATGAAVWPLVNQMNPSADVQALSSIFVDISGVAVGTQLTVNFLGKPVFIRHRTQDEIDAARAVALSDLVDPTAENANLPSTAEATDENRTTPGKEEWLIMTGVCTHLGCVPLGNGAGDFGGWF
;
A
#
# COMPACT_ATOMS: atom_id res chain seq x y z
N MET A 1 27.66 42.76 58.59
CA MET A 1 26.45 42.13 57.99
C MET A 1 26.83 41.72 56.57
N SER A 2 27.50 40.57 56.41
CA SER A 2 27.79 40.04 55.08
C SER A 2 26.52 39.43 54.53
N GLN A 3 25.96 40.00 53.46
CA GLN A 3 25.06 39.27 52.56
C GLN A 3 25.91 38.19 51.87
N ALA A 4 26.14 37.08 52.57
CA ALA A 4 26.33 35.82 51.90
C ALA A 4 24.92 35.38 51.52
N ASP A 5 24.44 35.84 50.36
CA ASP A 5 23.32 35.21 49.71
C ASP A 5 23.74 33.76 49.47
N ASP A 6 23.19 32.84 50.25
CA ASP A 6 23.24 31.41 50.02
C ASP A 6 22.53 31.11 48.70
N ASN A 7 23.22 31.44 47.60
CA ASN A 7 22.92 30.92 46.29
C ASN A 7 23.32 29.46 46.33
N ALA A 8 22.44 28.61 46.84
CA ALA A 8 22.46 27.16 46.61
C ALA A 8 22.23 26.88 45.11
N GLY A 9 23.19 27.33 44.30
CA GLY A 9 23.76 26.64 43.15
C GLY A 9 22.97 26.46 41.87
N THR A 10 21.83 27.12 41.62
CA THR A 10 21.03 26.91 40.39
C THR A 10 21.83 27.03 39.08
N ARG A 11 22.90 27.83 39.06
CA ARG A 11 23.79 27.98 37.90
C ARG A 11 24.57 26.72 37.53
N ARG A 12 25.01 25.92 38.51
CA ARG A 12 25.74 24.66 38.23
C ARG A 12 24.78 23.56 37.79
N ASP A 13 23.62 23.50 38.44
CA ASP A 13 22.56 22.55 38.07
C ASP A 13 22.04 22.83 36.65
N PHE A 14 21.85 24.12 36.32
CA PHE A 14 21.56 24.55 34.95
C PHE A 14 22.60 24.07 33.94
N LEU A 15 23.90 24.16 34.26
CA LEU A 15 24.96 23.64 33.37
C LEU A 15 24.86 22.12 33.20
N TYR A 16 24.55 21.35 34.25
CA TYR A 16 24.33 19.91 34.11
C TYR A 16 23.14 19.59 33.20
N TYR A 17 22.00 20.26 33.38
CA TYR A 17 20.84 20.06 32.51
C TYR A 17 21.11 20.51 31.07
N ALA A 18 21.79 21.63 30.88
CA ALA A 18 22.14 22.12 29.56
C ALA A 18 23.10 21.17 28.84
N THR A 19 24.13 20.68 29.52
CA THR A 19 25.10 19.71 28.96
C THR A 19 24.44 18.36 28.68
N ALA A 20 23.64 17.82 29.61
CA ALA A 20 22.93 16.56 29.40
C ALA A 20 21.90 16.69 28.26
N GLY A 21 21.16 17.81 28.21
CA GLY A 21 20.21 18.12 27.16
C GLY A 21 20.89 18.20 25.78
N ALA A 22 22.00 18.93 25.69
CA ALA A 22 22.79 19.00 24.46
C ALA A 22 23.32 17.61 24.03
N GLY A 23 23.79 16.80 24.99
CA GLY A 23 24.23 15.42 24.74
C GLY A 23 23.12 14.51 24.21
N ALA A 24 21.91 14.62 24.79
CA ALA A 24 20.75 13.89 24.32
C ALA A 24 20.34 14.29 22.89
N VAL A 25 20.33 15.59 22.58
CA VAL A 25 20.03 16.10 21.23
C VAL A 25 21.06 15.61 20.21
N ALA A 26 22.36 15.72 20.53
CA ALA A 26 23.43 15.25 19.65
C ALA A 26 23.34 13.74 19.40
N THR A 27 23.03 12.95 20.44
CA THR A 27 22.83 11.50 20.31
C THR A 27 21.66 11.18 19.39
N GLY A 28 20.51 11.85 19.56
CA GLY A 28 19.36 11.69 18.68
C GLY A 28 19.66 12.04 17.23
N ALA A 29 20.36 13.17 17.01
CA ALA A 29 20.78 13.62 15.68
C ALA A 29 21.76 12.65 15.00
N ALA A 30 22.59 11.93 15.76
CA ALA A 30 23.50 10.92 15.24
C ALA A 30 22.79 9.58 14.96
N VAL A 31 21.86 9.16 15.80
CA VAL A 31 21.14 7.88 15.65
C VAL A 31 20.09 7.93 14.55
N TRP A 32 19.36 9.05 14.41
CA TRP A 32 18.32 9.20 13.39
C TRP A 32 18.77 8.85 11.96
N PRO A 33 19.87 9.40 11.40
CA PRO A 33 20.30 9.06 10.05
C PRO A 33 20.73 7.60 9.88
N LEU A 34 21.22 6.93 10.94
CA LEU A 34 21.57 5.50 10.90
C LEU A 34 20.33 4.62 10.72
N VAL A 35 19.18 5.06 11.25
CA VAL A 35 17.88 4.42 11.02
C VAL A 35 17.31 4.85 9.68
N ASN A 36 17.29 6.16 9.41
CA ASN A 36 16.62 6.75 8.25
C ASN A 36 17.26 6.33 6.91
N GLN A 37 18.54 5.94 6.88
CA GLN A 37 19.17 5.42 5.66
C GLN A 37 18.57 4.09 5.17
N MET A 38 17.81 3.36 6.01
CA MET A 38 17.09 2.16 5.60
C MET A 38 15.71 2.45 4.97
N ASN A 39 15.24 3.71 5.01
CA ASN A 39 13.99 4.11 4.36
C ASN A 39 14.16 4.19 2.83
N PRO A 40 13.06 4.17 2.05
CA PRO A 40 13.13 4.21 0.59
C PRO A 40 13.95 5.39 0.06
N SER A 41 15.00 5.08 -0.69
CA SER A 41 15.89 6.05 -1.33
C SER A 41 15.21 6.77 -2.50
N ALA A 42 15.82 7.87 -2.96
CA ALA A 42 15.24 8.72 -4.00
C ALA A 42 15.03 8.00 -5.34
N ASP A 43 15.88 7.03 -5.68
CA ASP A 43 15.75 6.20 -6.88
C ASP A 43 14.54 5.24 -6.81
N VAL A 44 14.22 4.71 -5.62
CA VAL A 44 13.02 3.87 -5.41
C VAL A 44 11.74 4.68 -5.55
N GLN A 45 11.74 5.94 -5.13
CA GLN A 45 10.56 6.83 -5.19
C GLN A 45 10.26 7.39 -6.59
N ALA A 46 11.17 7.23 -7.56
CA ALA A 46 11.08 7.88 -8.86
C ALA A 46 10.09 7.23 -9.85
N LEU A 47 9.61 6.00 -9.60
CA LEU A 47 8.63 5.35 -10.48
C LEU A 47 7.20 5.88 -10.26
N SER A 48 6.52 6.31 -11.34
CA SER A 48 5.18 6.91 -11.26
C SER A 48 4.12 6.19 -12.12
N SER A 49 4.36 6.01 -13.42
CA SER A 49 3.38 5.40 -14.33
C SER A 49 4.03 4.63 -15.47
N ILE A 50 3.32 3.64 -15.99
CA ILE A 50 3.71 2.84 -17.17
C ILE A 50 2.50 2.69 -18.10
N PHE A 51 2.77 2.46 -19.38
CA PHE A 51 1.74 2.08 -20.35
C PHE A 51 1.88 0.60 -20.69
N VAL A 52 0.77 -0.10 -20.76
CA VAL A 52 0.73 -1.53 -21.13
C VAL A 52 -0.17 -1.67 -22.35
N ASP A 53 0.35 -2.29 -23.40
CA ASP A 53 -0.46 -2.67 -24.55
C ASP A 53 -1.26 -3.93 -24.23
N ILE A 54 -2.58 -3.86 -24.43
CA ILE A 54 -3.53 -4.94 -24.16
C ILE A 54 -4.13 -5.53 -25.44
N SER A 55 -3.73 -5.04 -26.61
CA SER A 55 -4.30 -5.44 -27.91
C SER A 55 -4.18 -6.94 -28.20
N GLY A 56 -3.15 -7.60 -27.66
CA GLY A 56 -2.90 -9.04 -27.82
C GLY A 56 -3.51 -9.93 -26.74
N VAL A 57 -4.23 -9.38 -25.75
CA VAL A 57 -4.76 -10.19 -24.63
C VAL A 57 -6.09 -10.83 -25.05
N ALA A 58 -6.05 -12.14 -25.26
CA ALA A 58 -7.24 -12.91 -25.63
C ALA A 58 -8.23 -13.04 -24.46
N VAL A 59 -9.51 -13.19 -24.78
CA VAL A 59 -10.58 -13.44 -23.80
C VAL A 59 -10.27 -14.69 -22.98
N GLY A 60 -10.47 -14.62 -21.66
CA GLY A 60 -10.17 -15.67 -20.68
C GLY A 60 -8.71 -15.74 -20.24
N THR A 61 -7.82 -14.95 -20.85
CA THR A 61 -6.39 -14.93 -20.50
C THR A 61 -6.04 -13.80 -19.53
N GLN A 62 -4.89 -13.95 -18.87
CA GLN A 62 -4.36 -12.95 -17.94
C GLN A 62 -2.94 -12.55 -18.35
N LEU A 63 -2.69 -11.26 -18.45
CA LEU A 63 -1.36 -10.66 -18.52
C LEU A 63 -0.90 -10.28 -17.11
N THR A 64 0.35 -10.61 -16.78
CA THR A 64 0.97 -10.21 -15.51
C THR A 64 2.13 -9.26 -15.81
N VAL A 65 2.05 -8.04 -15.29
CA VAL A 65 3.05 -6.98 -15.50
C VAL A 65 3.69 -6.62 -14.16
N ASN A 66 4.99 -6.35 -14.17
CA ASN A 66 5.67 -5.82 -12.99
C ASN A 66 5.46 -4.30 -12.89
N PHE A 67 4.87 -3.83 -11.79
CA PHE A 67 4.72 -2.41 -11.46
C PHE A 67 5.10 -2.17 -10.00
N LEU A 68 6.05 -1.27 -9.76
CA LEU A 68 6.60 -0.98 -8.43
C LEU A 68 7.08 -2.24 -7.67
N GLY A 69 7.66 -3.20 -8.39
CA GLY A 69 8.16 -4.46 -7.82
C GLY A 69 7.06 -5.45 -7.44
N LYS A 70 5.79 -5.17 -7.77
CA LYS A 70 4.63 -6.00 -7.50
C LYS A 70 3.98 -6.45 -8.82
N PRO A 71 3.41 -7.65 -8.89
CA PRO A 71 2.62 -8.07 -10.04
C PRO A 71 1.30 -7.29 -10.09
N VAL A 72 0.95 -6.80 -11.27
CA VAL A 72 -0.38 -6.30 -11.63
C VAL A 72 -0.98 -7.27 -12.63
N PHE A 73 -2.17 -7.75 -12.33
CA PHE A 73 -2.94 -8.62 -13.21
C PHE A 73 -3.84 -7.77 -14.09
N ILE A 74 -3.82 -8.07 -15.39
CA ILE A 74 -4.73 -7.53 -16.39
C ILE A 74 -5.43 -8.73 -17.00
N ARG A 75 -6.67 -8.98 -16.58
CA ARG A 75 -7.48 -10.11 -17.02
C ARG A 75 -8.55 -9.63 -18.00
N HIS A 76 -8.59 -10.24 -19.17
CA HIS A 76 -9.69 -10.10 -20.11
C HIS A 76 -10.71 -11.19 -19.79
N ARG A 77 -11.78 -10.84 -19.09
CA ARG A 77 -12.76 -11.79 -18.55
C ARG A 77 -13.65 -12.34 -19.66
N THR A 78 -14.08 -13.58 -19.47
CA THR A 78 -15.15 -14.20 -20.27
C THR A 78 -16.52 -13.68 -19.84
N GLN A 79 -17.53 -13.85 -20.69
CA GLN A 79 -18.90 -13.48 -20.33
C GLN A 79 -19.40 -14.25 -19.09
N ASP A 80 -19.09 -15.55 -19.01
CA ASP A 80 -19.47 -16.39 -17.88
C ASP A 80 -18.91 -15.89 -16.55
N GLU A 81 -17.66 -15.40 -16.54
CA GLU A 81 -17.05 -14.80 -15.35
C GLU A 81 -17.72 -13.49 -14.93
N ILE A 82 -18.10 -12.65 -15.90
CA ILE A 82 -18.79 -11.39 -15.64
C ILE A 82 -20.17 -11.68 -15.05
N ASP A 83 -20.91 -12.61 -15.65
CA ASP A 83 -22.25 -12.97 -15.21
C ASP A 83 -22.22 -13.63 -13.83
N ALA A 84 -21.26 -14.52 -13.58
CA ALA A 84 -21.06 -15.15 -12.28
C ALA A 84 -20.73 -14.11 -11.19
N ALA A 85 -19.84 -13.16 -11.48
CA ALA A 85 -19.47 -12.11 -10.52
C ALA A 85 -20.63 -11.17 -10.20
N ARG A 86 -21.42 -10.77 -11.21
CA ARG A 86 -22.63 -9.94 -11.03
C ARG A 86 -23.74 -10.64 -10.24
N ALA A 87 -23.77 -11.96 -10.24
CA ALA A 87 -24.75 -12.74 -9.50
C ALA A 87 -24.45 -12.81 -7.98
N VAL A 88 -23.26 -12.40 -7.54
CA VAL A 88 -22.87 -12.45 -6.12
C VAL A 88 -23.56 -11.33 -5.33
N ALA A 89 -24.22 -11.68 -4.23
CA ALA A 89 -24.80 -10.70 -3.34
C ALA A 89 -23.71 -10.06 -2.46
N LEU A 90 -23.79 -8.74 -2.22
CA LEU A 90 -22.84 -8.02 -1.36
C LEU A 90 -22.74 -8.62 0.05
N SER A 91 -23.82 -9.21 0.57
CA SER A 91 -23.84 -9.87 1.88
C SER A 91 -23.00 -11.15 1.96
N ASP A 92 -22.67 -11.74 0.82
CA ASP A 92 -21.90 -12.99 0.75
C ASP A 92 -20.38 -12.72 0.71
N LEU A 93 -19.99 -11.45 0.53
CA LEU A 93 -18.60 -11.03 0.49
C LEU A 93 -18.03 -10.85 1.90
N VAL A 94 -16.78 -11.30 2.08
CA VAL A 94 -16.02 -11.04 3.32
C VAL A 94 -15.70 -9.55 3.46
N ASP A 95 -15.38 -8.89 2.34
CA ASP A 95 -15.11 -7.47 2.26
C ASP A 95 -16.12 -6.83 1.30
N PRO A 96 -17.05 -5.99 1.80
CA PRO A 96 -18.06 -5.33 0.98
C PRO A 96 -17.54 -4.05 0.29
N THR A 97 -16.26 -3.70 0.42
CA THR A 97 -15.70 -2.48 -0.16
C THR A 97 -15.06 -2.72 -1.52
N ALA A 98 -15.20 -1.76 -2.43
CA ALA A 98 -14.72 -1.91 -3.80
C ALA A 98 -13.20 -2.01 -3.91
N GLU A 99 -12.45 -1.53 -2.91
CA GLU A 99 -10.97 -1.44 -2.93
C GLU A 99 -10.42 -0.93 -4.27
N ASN A 100 -11.09 0.10 -4.82
CA ASN A 100 -10.80 0.68 -6.13
C ASN A 100 -10.37 2.14 -5.99
N ALA A 101 -9.08 2.41 -6.19
CA ALA A 101 -8.50 3.74 -6.08
C ALA A 101 -9.03 4.76 -7.11
N ASN A 102 -9.76 4.32 -8.14
CA ASN A 102 -10.40 5.19 -9.13
C ASN A 102 -11.79 5.68 -8.70
N LEU A 103 -12.33 5.15 -7.60
CA LEU A 103 -13.65 5.46 -7.06
C LEU A 103 -13.54 6.04 -5.63
N PRO A 104 -14.62 6.63 -5.09
CA PRO A 104 -14.66 7.00 -3.68
C PRO A 104 -14.42 5.78 -2.78
N SER A 105 -13.77 5.98 -1.63
CA SER A 105 -13.48 4.91 -0.66
C SER A 105 -14.72 4.25 -0.05
N THR A 106 -15.91 4.83 -0.25
CA THR A 106 -17.19 4.29 0.19
C THR A 106 -17.88 3.42 -0.89
N ALA A 107 -17.26 3.21 -2.04
CA ALA A 107 -17.83 2.37 -3.09
C ALA A 107 -17.94 0.91 -2.62
N GLU A 108 -19.07 0.28 -2.92
CA GLU A 108 -19.34 -1.12 -2.57
C GLU A 108 -18.71 -2.08 -3.57
N ALA A 109 -18.40 -3.30 -3.13
CA ALA A 109 -17.75 -4.36 -3.91
C ALA A 109 -18.65 -5.02 -4.98
N THR A 110 -19.46 -4.23 -5.70
CA THR A 110 -20.18 -4.73 -6.88
C THR A 110 -19.22 -4.99 -8.04
N ASP A 111 -19.58 -5.88 -8.96
CA ASP A 111 -18.74 -6.19 -10.12
C ASP A 111 -18.38 -4.94 -10.94
N GLU A 112 -19.35 -4.04 -11.12
CA GLU A 112 -19.20 -2.79 -11.85
C GLU A 112 -18.17 -1.87 -11.19
N ASN A 113 -18.11 -1.84 -9.86
CA ASN A 113 -17.15 -1.03 -9.12
C ASN A 113 -15.74 -1.64 -9.08
N ARG A 114 -15.59 -2.90 -9.49
CA ARG A 114 -14.30 -3.62 -9.57
C ARG A 114 -13.68 -3.57 -10.96
N THR A 115 -14.39 -2.99 -11.92
CA THR A 115 -13.93 -2.80 -13.31
C THR A 115 -14.02 -1.35 -13.74
N THR A 116 -13.64 -1.07 -14.99
CA THR A 116 -13.74 0.29 -15.55
C THR A 116 -15.08 0.44 -16.28
N PRO A 117 -15.87 1.51 -16.02
CA PRO A 117 -17.14 1.74 -16.72
C PRO A 117 -16.99 1.74 -18.25
N GLY A 118 -17.83 0.96 -18.93
CA GLY A 118 -17.79 0.75 -20.39
C GLY A 118 -16.65 -0.16 -20.87
N LYS A 119 -15.97 -0.83 -19.95
CA LYS A 119 -14.88 -1.80 -20.17
C LYS A 119 -14.94 -2.91 -19.12
N GLU A 120 -16.15 -3.40 -18.85
CA GLU A 120 -16.43 -4.38 -17.79
C GLU A 120 -15.74 -5.72 -18.04
N GLU A 121 -15.33 -6.01 -19.27
CA GLU A 121 -14.53 -7.18 -19.62
C GLU A 121 -13.09 -7.12 -19.09
N TRP A 122 -12.61 -5.94 -18.65
CA TRP A 122 -11.26 -5.76 -18.13
C TRP A 122 -11.26 -5.67 -16.60
N LEU A 123 -10.64 -6.67 -15.98
CA LEU A 123 -10.33 -6.66 -14.55
C LEU A 123 -8.85 -6.41 -14.35
N ILE A 124 -8.52 -5.27 -13.73
CA ILE A 124 -7.15 -4.83 -13.47
C ILE A 124 -6.98 -4.68 -11.96
N MET A 125 -6.04 -5.42 -11.39
CA MET A 125 -5.82 -5.40 -9.95
C MET A 125 -4.37 -5.72 -9.58
N THR A 126 -3.97 -5.30 -8.39
CA THR A 126 -2.70 -5.72 -7.82
C THR A 126 -2.76 -7.21 -7.52
N GLY A 127 -1.90 -8.01 -8.15
CA GLY A 127 -1.82 -9.47 -8.00
C GLY A 127 -1.10 -9.89 -6.71
N VAL A 128 -1.36 -9.20 -5.61
CA VAL A 128 -0.68 -9.37 -4.32
C VAL A 128 -1.74 -9.71 -3.27
N CYS A 129 -1.68 -10.94 -2.76
CA CYS A 129 -2.58 -11.42 -1.73
C CYS A 129 -2.54 -10.49 -0.50
N THR A 130 -3.71 -10.03 -0.06
CA THR A 130 -3.87 -9.08 1.05
C THR A 130 -3.53 -9.67 2.42
N HIS A 131 -3.33 -10.99 2.52
CA HIS A 131 -2.86 -11.63 3.75
C HIS A 131 -1.39 -11.31 4.05
N LEU A 132 -0.46 -11.80 3.21
CA LEU A 132 0.99 -11.68 3.42
C LEU A 132 1.79 -11.43 2.13
N GLY A 133 1.14 -11.07 1.04
CA GLY A 133 1.81 -10.58 -0.17
C GLY A 133 2.25 -11.63 -1.18
N CYS A 134 1.84 -12.89 -1.03
CA CYS A 134 2.03 -13.93 -2.06
C CYS A 134 1.32 -13.54 -3.38
N VAL A 135 1.74 -14.14 -4.49
CA VAL A 135 1.12 -13.93 -5.80
C VAL A 135 0.08 -15.02 -6.03
N PRO A 136 -1.23 -14.70 -6.07
CA PRO A 136 -2.27 -15.70 -6.26
C PRO A 136 -2.20 -16.35 -7.66
N LEU A 137 -2.47 -17.65 -7.73
CA LEU A 137 -2.59 -18.40 -8.98
C LEU A 137 -3.94 -18.09 -9.64
N GLY A 138 -3.96 -17.72 -10.92
CA GLY A 138 -5.19 -17.42 -11.66
C GLY A 138 -5.78 -18.60 -12.44
N ASN A 139 -6.55 -18.29 -13.49
CA ASN A 139 -7.20 -19.25 -14.41
C ASN A 139 -8.25 -20.15 -13.74
N GLY A 140 -9.12 -19.57 -12.91
CA GLY A 140 -10.22 -20.32 -12.28
C GLY A 140 -9.76 -21.17 -11.09
N ALA A 141 -8.63 -20.82 -10.46
CA ALA A 141 -8.15 -21.49 -9.27
C ALA A 141 -9.02 -21.14 -8.04
N GLY A 142 -8.96 -22.01 -7.03
CA GLY A 142 -9.75 -21.88 -5.80
C GLY A 142 -11.22 -22.26 -5.99
N ASP A 143 -11.98 -22.18 -4.91
CA ASP A 143 -13.36 -22.66 -4.86
C ASP A 143 -14.38 -21.71 -5.52
N PHE A 144 -13.94 -20.49 -5.85
CA PHE A 144 -14.78 -19.42 -6.42
C PHE A 144 -14.45 -19.08 -7.87
N GLY A 145 -13.66 -19.92 -8.55
CA GLY A 145 -13.35 -19.74 -9.98
C GLY A 145 -12.54 -18.47 -10.29
N GLY A 146 -11.65 -18.06 -9.38
CA GLY A 146 -10.86 -16.83 -9.50
C GLY A 146 -9.37 -17.10 -9.30
N TRP A 147 -8.89 -16.75 -8.10
CA TRP A 147 -7.49 -16.89 -7.70
C TRP A 147 -7.33 -17.59 -6.35
N PHE A 148 -6.17 -18.25 -6.15
CA PHE A 148 -5.77 -18.92 -4.90
C PHE A 148 -4.34 -18.55 -4.48
#